data_AF-A0A8S3IAM1-F1
#
_entry.id   AF-A0A8S3IAM1-F1
#
_cell.length_a   1.000
_cell.length_b   1.000
_cell.length_c   1.000
_cell.angle_alpha   90.00
_cell.angle_beta   90.00
_cell.angle_gamma   90.00
#
_symmetry.space_group_name_H-M   'P 1'
#
loop_
_entity.id
_entity.type
_entity.pdbx_description
1 polymer ?
#
loop_
_entity_poly.entity_id
_entity_poly.type
_entity_poly.pdbx_seq_one_letter_code
_entity_poly.pdbx_strand_id
1 'polypeptide(L)'
;MQTHKSVSDLASLKFKRMLNKELSHFAENNKSGAQISDYLYSTYTDKKEPDVDLSQTISSPRGLPNDESNTIIKSRTTDTSISTPALMGQITGLQPPTSLLSRKVSVPELGVETSHTDELRSLMSHINDWGLDTFRIEDLSCQRPLTAITYKIFQERFLLRTYAIEPHTLISYLLTLEDHYQQVPYHNKAHGADVCQSMHVLLNASALDGVFTDLEIMSAIFASAVHDVDHPG
;
A
#
# COMPACT_ATOMS: atom_id res chain seq x y z
N MET A 1 37.15 -10.65 3.69
CA MET A 1 36.13 -10.83 2.64
C MET A 1 35.11 -9.73 2.81
N GLN A 2 35.14 -8.72 1.93
CA GLN A 2 34.25 -7.56 1.96
C GLN A 2 32.99 -7.92 1.17
N THR A 3 31.87 -8.19 1.85
CA THR A 3 30.57 -8.41 1.19
C THR A 3 29.81 -7.09 1.17
N HIS A 4 30.14 -6.21 0.22
CA HIS A 4 29.58 -4.86 0.19
C HIS A 4 28.21 -4.74 -0.50
N LYS A 5 27.69 -5.82 -1.09
CA LYS A 5 26.33 -5.89 -1.64
C LYS A 5 25.68 -7.21 -1.27
N SER A 6 24.44 -7.14 -0.78
CA SER A 6 23.65 -8.32 -0.44
C SER A 6 23.31 -9.10 -1.73
N VAL A 7 23.04 -10.39 -1.61
CA VAL A 7 22.55 -11.20 -2.75
C VAL A 7 21.25 -10.62 -3.33
N SER A 8 20.41 -10.02 -2.47
CA SER A 8 19.21 -9.29 -2.88
C SER A 8 19.55 -8.10 -3.79
N ASP A 9 20.60 -7.34 -3.47
CA ASP A 9 21.01 -6.17 -4.25
C ASP A 9 21.51 -6.58 -5.64
N LEU A 10 22.24 -7.69 -5.73
CA LEU A 10 22.69 -8.27 -7.00
C LEU A 10 21.50 -8.73 -7.86
N ALA A 11 20.51 -9.37 -7.24
CA ALA A 11 19.29 -9.80 -7.93
C ALA A 11 18.47 -8.59 -8.42
N SER A 12 18.24 -7.60 -7.56
CA SER A 12 17.55 -6.35 -7.88
C SER A 12 18.25 -5.61 -9.04
N LEU A 13 19.58 -5.50 -9.01
CA LEU A 13 20.35 -4.86 -10.08
C LEU A 13 20.21 -5.62 -11.41
N LYS A 14 20.20 -6.95 -11.39
CA LYS A 14 19.98 -7.77 -12.59
C LYS A 14 18.57 -7.54 -13.16
N PHE A 15 17.55 -7.52 -12.31
CA PHE A 15 16.17 -7.27 -12.74
C PHE A 15 16.01 -5.86 -13.31
N LYS A 16 16.59 -4.83 -12.69
CA LYS A 16 16.58 -3.46 -13.22
C LYS A 16 17.20 -3.37 -14.62
N ARG A 17 18.34 -4.04 -14.84
CA ARG A 17 18.99 -4.10 -16.17
C ARG A 17 18.13 -4.80 -17.21
N MET A 18 17.49 -5.91 -16.83
CA MET A 18 16.58 -6.64 -17.72
C MET A 18 15.36 -5.77 -18.06
N LEU A 19 14.74 -5.16 -17.07
CA LEU A 19 13.59 -4.26 -17.26
C LEU A 19 13.96 -3.10 -18.20
N ASN A 20 15.08 -2.43 -17.97
CA ASN A 20 15.54 -1.33 -18.83
C ASN A 20 15.70 -1.76 -20.29
N LYS A 21 16.31 -2.93 -20.52
CA LYS A 21 16.48 -3.46 -21.88
C LYS A 21 15.13 -3.67 -22.58
N GLU A 22 14.17 -4.28 -21.89
CA GLU A 22 12.83 -4.52 -22.45
C GLU A 22 12.07 -3.21 -22.69
N LEU A 23 12.15 -2.25 -21.75
CA LEU A 23 11.49 -0.94 -21.87
C LEU A 23 12.08 -0.09 -23.00
N SER A 24 13.40 -0.11 -23.21
CA SER A 24 14.05 0.58 -24.34
C SER A 24 13.61 -0.01 -25.68
N HIS A 25 13.64 -1.35 -25.80
CA HIS A 25 13.17 -2.03 -27.02
C HIS A 25 11.67 -1.79 -27.27
N PHE A 26 10.85 -1.75 -26.21
CA PHE A 26 9.43 -1.44 -26.32
C PHE A 26 9.17 0.00 -26.76
N ALA A 27 9.98 0.95 -26.27
CA ALA A 27 9.88 2.37 -26.60
C ALA A 27 10.19 2.66 -28.08
N GLU A 28 11.19 1.99 -28.65
CA GLU A 28 11.58 2.16 -30.05
C GLU A 28 10.54 1.61 -31.04
N ASN A 29 9.78 0.58 -30.63
CA ASN A 29 8.88 -0.15 -31.51
C ASN A 29 7.40 0.31 -31.46
N ASN A 30 7.04 1.21 -30.54
CA ASN A 30 5.65 1.62 -30.33
C ASN A 30 5.49 3.15 -30.24
N LYS A 31 4.44 3.70 -30.88
CA LYS A 31 4.17 5.15 -30.89
C LYS A 31 3.92 5.73 -29.49
N SER A 32 3.36 4.94 -28.57
CA SER A 32 3.19 5.28 -27.15
C SER A 32 4.21 4.60 -26.24
N GLY A 33 5.17 3.87 -26.82
CA GLY A 33 6.11 3.01 -26.08
C GLY A 33 6.98 3.82 -25.13
N ALA A 34 7.48 4.97 -25.59
CA ALA A 34 8.30 5.87 -24.76
C ALA A 34 7.55 6.34 -23.51
N GLN A 35 6.32 6.84 -23.65
CA GLN A 35 5.52 7.32 -22.52
C GLN A 35 5.22 6.20 -21.51
N ILE A 36 4.86 5.01 -21.98
CA ILE A 36 4.58 3.86 -21.12
C ILE A 36 5.85 3.40 -20.41
N SER A 37 6.98 3.31 -21.13
CA SER A 37 8.28 2.95 -20.55
C SER A 37 8.71 3.94 -19.46
N ASP A 38 8.58 5.24 -19.71
CA ASP A 38 8.89 6.28 -18.73
C ASP A 38 8.01 6.18 -17.49
N TYR A 39 6.71 5.93 -17.67
CA TYR A 39 5.77 5.72 -16.56
C TYR A 39 6.16 4.49 -15.72
N LEU A 40 6.38 3.34 -16.37
CA LEU A 40 6.75 2.10 -15.67
C LEU A 40 8.07 2.25 -14.92
N TYR A 41 9.08 2.85 -15.57
CA TYR A 41 10.38 3.06 -14.94
C TYR A 41 10.27 4.02 -13.75
N SER A 42 9.62 5.17 -13.92
CA SER A 42 9.51 6.18 -12.87
C SER A 42 8.65 5.76 -11.68
N THR A 43 7.68 4.86 -11.89
CA THR A 43 6.77 4.38 -10.85
C THR A 43 7.33 3.18 -10.09
N TYR A 44 7.94 2.21 -10.78
CA TYR A 44 8.34 0.93 -10.20
C TYR A 44 9.85 0.78 -9.96
N THR A 45 10.66 1.82 -10.22
CA THR A 45 12.11 1.78 -9.96
C THR A 45 12.58 2.94 -9.08
N ASP A 46 13.49 2.63 -8.15
CA ASP A 46 14.09 3.64 -7.28
C ASP A 46 15.05 4.56 -8.04
N LYS A 47 14.79 5.87 -7.98
CA LYS A 47 15.65 6.93 -8.56
C LYS A 47 17.00 7.13 -7.84
N LYS A 48 17.25 6.43 -6.71
CA LYS A 48 18.39 6.70 -5.80
C LYS A 48 19.61 5.79 -6.00
N GLU A 49 19.54 4.79 -6.88
CA GLU A 49 20.71 3.98 -7.22
C GLU A 49 21.37 4.58 -8.46
N PRO A 50 22.69 4.80 -8.47
CA PRO A 50 23.37 5.41 -9.61
C PRO A 50 23.11 4.57 -10.86
N ASP A 51 22.75 5.26 -11.94
CA ASP A 51 22.59 4.69 -13.26
C ASP A 51 23.71 3.68 -13.52
N VAL A 52 23.32 2.46 -13.86
CA VAL A 52 24.27 1.51 -14.44
C VAL A 52 24.77 2.18 -15.71
N ASP A 53 25.96 2.74 -15.65
CA ASP A 53 26.61 3.47 -16.72
C ASP A 53 26.51 2.68 -18.03
N LEU A 54 25.66 3.16 -18.94
CA LEU A 54 25.35 2.56 -20.24
C LEU A 54 26.45 2.85 -21.28
N SER A 55 27.55 3.51 -20.90
CA SER A 55 28.58 3.98 -21.82
C SER A 55 29.50 2.89 -22.41
N GLN A 56 29.39 1.61 -22.00
CA GLN A 56 30.30 0.55 -22.47
C GLN A 56 29.82 -0.25 -23.69
N THR A 57 28.67 0.03 -24.29
CA THR A 57 28.14 -0.76 -25.43
C THR A 57 28.29 -0.14 -26.82
N ILE A 58 28.95 1.01 -26.97
CA ILE A 58 29.23 1.56 -28.32
C ILE A 58 30.70 1.94 -28.45
N SER A 59 31.46 1.04 -29.06
CA SER A 59 32.86 1.26 -29.44
C SER A 59 32.95 2.00 -30.78
N SER A 60 33.64 3.16 -30.75
CA SER A 60 34.45 3.80 -31.84
C SER A 60 33.77 4.76 -32.84
N PRO A 61 34.52 5.69 -33.53
CA PRO A 61 35.92 6.14 -33.37
C PRO A 61 36.18 7.67 -33.38
N ARG A 62 37.44 8.06 -33.09
CA ARG A 62 38.21 9.30 -33.42
C ARG A 62 38.37 10.41 -32.34
N GLY A 63 39.59 10.52 -31.82
CA GLY A 63 40.53 11.60 -32.21
C GLY A 63 40.66 12.87 -31.34
N LEU A 64 41.73 12.89 -30.51
CA LEU A 64 42.56 14.06 -30.08
C LEU A 64 41.96 15.05 -29.04
N PRO A 65 42.78 15.89 -28.37
CA PRO A 65 43.53 15.59 -27.15
C PRO A 65 43.09 16.46 -25.94
N ASN A 66 43.59 16.11 -24.75
CA ASN A 66 43.49 16.89 -23.52
C ASN A 66 43.96 18.34 -23.70
N ASP A 67 43.27 19.30 -23.07
CA ASP A 67 43.98 20.31 -22.30
C ASP A 67 43.13 20.92 -21.16
N GLU A 68 43.83 21.23 -20.07
CA GLU A 68 43.34 21.63 -18.76
C GLU A 68 42.71 23.04 -18.76
N SER A 69 41.75 23.27 -17.86
CA SER A 69 41.44 24.63 -17.39
C SER A 69 40.88 24.60 -15.97
N ASN A 70 41.74 25.03 -15.05
CA ASN A 70 41.45 25.39 -13.66
C ASN A 70 40.38 26.49 -13.55
N THR A 71 39.42 26.36 -12.61
CA THR A 71 38.86 27.53 -11.92
C THR A 71 38.29 27.20 -10.53
N ILE A 72 39.13 27.40 -9.52
CA ILE A 72 38.91 28.14 -8.25
C ILE A 72 37.45 28.28 -7.77
N ILE A 73 37.07 27.59 -6.68
CA ILE A 73 36.04 28.08 -5.74
C ILE A 73 36.54 27.91 -4.30
N LYS A 74 36.33 29.01 -3.56
CA LYS A 74 36.91 29.42 -2.28
C LYS A 74 36.60 28.49 -1.10
N SER A 75 37.63 28.25 -0.31
CA SER A 75 37.54 27.76 1.07
C SER A 75 36.94 28.83 1.99
N ARG A 76 35.98 28.42 2.84
CA ARG A 76 35.56 29.20 3.99
C ARG A 76 35.45 28.27 5.21
N THR A 77 36.33 28.54 6.16
CA THR A 77 36.45 27.98 7.50
C THR A 77 35.27 28.44 8.38
N THR A 78 34.78 27.58 9.28
CA THR A 78 34.93 27.66 10.77
C THR A 78 33.87 26.83 11.50
N ASP A 79 34.38 26.04 12.45
CA ASP A 79 33.88 25.73 13.80
C ASP A 79 32.61 24.89 14.07
N THR A 80 32.90 23.67 14.53
CA THR A 80 32.58 23.10 15.87
C THR A 80 31.28 23.53 16.57
N SER A 81 30.32 22.60 16.67
CA SER A 81 29.79 22.15 17.98
C SER A 81 28.81 20.99 17.80
N ILE A 82 29.08 19.90 18.54
CA ILE A 82 28.17 18.79 18.78
C ILE A 82 26.99 19.30 19.61
N SER A 83 25.77 19.02 19.18
CA SER A 83 24.58 19.13 20.02
C SER A 83 23.56 18.05 19.64
N THR A 84 23.31 17.16 20.59
CA THR A 84 22.26 16.14 20.57
C THR A 84 20.89 16.80 20.56
N PRO A 85 19.92 16.36 19.73
CA PRO A 85 18.52 16.68 19.96
C PRO A 85 17.92 15.69 20.96
N ALA A 86 17.29 16.27 21.97
CA ALA A 86 16.63 15.61 23.08
C ALA A 86 15.36 14.84 22.65
N LEU A 87 15.05 13.76 23.37
CA LEU A 87 13.70 13.22 23.49
C LEU A 87 12.77 14.33 24.02
N MET A 88 11.71 14.65 23.29
CA MET A 88 10.53 15.28 23.88
C MET A 88 9.27 14.61 23.34
N GLY A 89 8.58 13.93 24.26
CA GLY A 89 7.18 13.57 24.09
C GLY A 89 6.30 14.73 24.53
N GLN A 90 5.20 14.92 23.80
CA GLN A 90 3.97 15.59 24.26
C GLN A 90 2.87 15.30 23.23
N ILE A 91 2.14 14.19 23.41
CA ILE A 91 0.87 13.95 22.70
C ILE A 91 -0.18 14.76 23.44
N THR A 92 -0.61 15.88 22.85
CA THR A 92 -1.68 16.73 23.38
C THR A 92 -2.92 16.49 22.53
N GLY A 93 -3.98 15.90 23.11
CA GLY A 93 -5.30 15.88 22.46
C GLY A 93 -6.14 14.59 22.51
N LEU A 94 -6.05 13.75 23.54
CA LEU A 94 -7.12 12.77 23.77
C LEU A 94 -8.24 13.44 24.54
N GLN A 95 -9.27 13.92 23.82
CA GLN A 95 -10.57 14.08 24.47
C GLN A 95 -11.08 12.69 24.87
N PRO A 96 -11.52 12.48 26.12
CA PRO A 96 -12.11 11.21 26.51
C PRO A 96 -13.40 11.01 25.69
N PRO A 97 -13.65 9.80 25.14
CA PRO A 97 -14.90 9.54 24.45
C PRO A 97 -16.03 9.76 25.44
N THR A 98 -16.92 10.70 25.13
CA THR A 98 -18.19 10.88 25.82
C THR A 98 -18.95 9.56 25.75
N SER A 99 -18.95 8.83 26.86
CA SER A 99 -19.76 7.64 27.07
C SER A 99 -21.24 8.01 27.02
N LEU A 100 -21.82 7.99 25.83
CA LEU A 100 -23.27 8.09 25.59
C LEU A 100 -23.88 6.81 25.03
N LEU A 101 -23.19 5.67 25.13
CA LEU A 101 -23.69 4.40 24.61
C LEU A 101 -23.86 3.35 25.72
N SER A 102 -24.73 3.65 26.67
CA SER A 102 -25.55 2.62 27.34
C SER A 102 -26.89 2.49 26.61
N ARG A 103 -26.84 2.41 25.28
CA ARG A 103 -27.94 1.89 24.47
C ARG A 103 -27.47 0.52 24.03
N LYS A 104 -28.21 -0.54 24.42
CA LYS A 104 -28.06 -1.87 23.80
C LYS A 104 -28.46 -1.77 22.33
N VAL A 105 -27.62 -1.13 21.52
CA VAL A 105 -27.75 -1.13 20.07
C VAL A 105 -27.31 -2.52 19.64
N SER A 106 -28.22 -3.26 19.01
CA SER A 106 -27.88 -4.54 18.40
C SER A 106 -26.79 -4.31 17.35
N VAL A 107 -25.73 -5.10 17.40
CA VAL A 107 -24.67 -5.05 16.38
C VAL A 107 -25.29 -5.38 15.02
N PRO A 108 -25.17 -4.50 14.01
CA PRO A 108 -25.64 -4.80 12.66
C PRO A 108 -24.94 -6.04 12.11
N GLU A 109 -25.69 -6.94 11.48
CA GLU A 109 -25.17 -8.23 11.04
C GLU A 109 -23.99 -8.13 10.08
N LEU A 110 -24.02 -7.13 9.20
CA LEU A 110 -23.00 -6.88 8.17
C LEU A 110 -22.10 -5.69 8.54
N GLY A 111 -22.07 -5.30 9.82
CA GLY A 111 -21.26 -4.19 10.33
C GLY A 111 -21.81 -2.80 10.01
N VAL A 112 -22.83 -2.70 9.14
CA VAL A 112 -23.45 -1.45 8.69
C VAL A 112 -24.97 -1.52 8.77
N GLU A 113 -25.62 -0.39 9.03
CA GLU A 113 -27.08 -0.24 8.96
C GLU A 113 -27.49 0.13 7.53
N THR A 114 -28.40 -0.63 6.94
CA THR A 114 -28.91 -0.38 5.57
C THR A 114 -30.35 -0.87 5.40
N SER A 115 -31.11 -0.24 4.50
CA SER A 115 -32.41 -0.74 4.06
C SER A 115 -32.31 -1.92 3.09
N HIS A 116 -31.12 -2.19 2.55
CA HIS A 116 -30.88 -3.21 1.52
C HIS A 116 -30.16 -4.47 2.07
N THR A 117 -30.42 -4.81 3.34
CA THR A 117 -29.70 -5.87 4.06
C THR A 117 -29.69 -7.22 3.31
N ASP A 118 -30.82 -7.61 2.71
CA ASP A 118 -30.92 -8.91 2.03
C ASP A 118 -30.10 -8.96 0.73
N GLU A 119 -30.09 -7.86 -0.03
CA GLU A 119 -29.30 -7.76 -1.26
C GLU A 119 -27.80 -7.70 -0.92
N LEU A 120 -27.43 -6.89 0.09
CA LEU A 120 -26.05 -6.82 0.57
C LEU A 120 -25.58 -8.19 1.08
N ARG A 121 -26.42 -8.91 1.84
CA ARG A 121 -26.13 -10.28 2.30
C ARG A 121 -25.92 -11.23 1.13
N SER A 122 -26.77 -11.17 0.11
CA SER A 122 -26.64 -12.01 -1.08
C SER A 122 -25.36 -11.74 -1.85
N LEU A 123 -24.88 -10.49 -1.88
CA LEU A 123 -23.61 -10.17 -2.50
C LEU A 123 -22.43 -10.65 -1.62
N MET A 124 -22.52 -10.44 -0.30
CA MET A 124 -21.52 -10.86 0.68
C MET A 124 -21.39 -12.38 0.85
N SER A 125 -22.31 -13.20 0.33
CA SER A 125 -22.10 -14.66 0.28
C SER A 125 -20.97 -15.06 -0.67
N HIS A 126 -20.58 -14.16 -1.58
CA HIS A 126 -19.48 -14.33 -2.52
C HIS A 126 -18.17 -13.69 -2.03
N ILE A 127 -18.03 -13.43 -0.71
CA ILE A 127 -16.83 -12.78 -0.14
C ILE A 127 -15.52 -13.53 -0.43
N ASN A 128 -15.60 -14.85 -0.65
CA ASN A 128 -14.48 -15.73 -0.96
C ASN A 128 -14.11 -15.78 -2.46
N ASP A 129 -14.95 -15.18 -3.32
CA ASP A 129 -14.80 -15.26 -4.76
C ASP A 129 -14.03 -14.05 -5.31
N TRP A 130 -13.23 -14.27 -6.36
CA TRP A 130 -12.62 -13.17 -7.09
C TRP A 130 -13.67 -12.42 -7.93
N GLY A 131 -13.58 -11.09 -8.00
CA GLY A 131 -14.51 -10.27 -8.76
C GLY A 131 -15.81 -9.92 -8.02
N LEU A 132 -15.77 -9.87 -6.69
CA LEU A 132 -16.85 -9.31 -5.88
C LEU A 132 -17.08 -7.83 -6.28
N ASP A 133 -18.34 -7.45 -6.50
CA ASP A 133 -18.68 -6.09 -6.93
C ASP A 133 -18.64 -5.10 -5.76
N THR A 134 -17.45 -4.57 -5.48
CA THR A 134 -17.21 -3.58 -4.42
C THR A 134 -18.02 -2.30 -4.61
N PHE A 135 -18.30 -1.88 -5.85
CA PHE A 135 -19.12 -0.70 -6.12
C PHE A 135 -20.58 -0.93 -5.76
N ARG A 136 -21.13 -2.11 -6.11
CA ARG A 136 -22.48 -2.48 -5.68
C ARG A 136 -22.58 -2.59 -4.16
N ILE A 137 -21.54 -3.08 -3.50
CA ILE A 137 -21.46 -3.09 -2.04
C ILE A 137 -21.48 -1.67 -1.47
N GLU A 138 -20.76 -0.72 -2.07
CA GLU A 138 -20.76 0.68 -1.65
C GLU A 138 -22.17 1.29 -1.67
N ASP A 139 -22.92 1.08 -2.75
CA ASP A 139 -24.31 1.53 -2.88
C ASP A 139 -25.22 0.90 -1.80
N LEU A 140 -25.09 -0.41 -1.59
CA LEU A 140 -25.95 -1.17 -0.68
C LEU A 140 -25.60 -0.98 0.80
N SER A 141 -24.37 -0.57 1.11
CA SER A 141 -23.85 -0.39 2.47
C SER A 141 -24.01 1.03 3.02
N CYS A 142 -24.80 1.89 2.36
CA CYS A 142 -24.90 3.31 2.71
C CYS A 142 -23.53 4.00 2.66
N GLN A 143 -22.77 3.75 1.58
CA GLN A 143 -21.46 4.37 1.35
C GLN A 143 -20.40 3.91 2.37
N ARG A 144 -20.50 2.66 2.85
CA ARG A 144 -19.59 2.03 3.82
C ARG A 144 -19.00 0.69 3.35
N PRO A 145 -18.44 0.60 2.13
CA PRO A 145 -17.94 -0.66 1.59
C PRO A 145 -16.80 -1.27 2.42
N LEU A 146 -15.87 -0.45 2.91
CA LEU A 146 -14.71 -0.94 3.66
C LEU A 146 -15.15 -1.54 5.00
N THR A 147 -16.03 -0.84 5.73
CA THR A 147 -16.57 -1.35 7.00
C THR A 147 -17.31 -2.68 6.79
N ALA A 148 -18.19 -2.75 5.79
CA ALA A 148 -19.00 -3.95 5.53
C ALA A 148 -18.13 -5.15 5.13
N ILE A 149 -17.20 -4.96 4.19
CA ILE A 149 -16.30 -6.01 3.69
C ILE A 149 -15.37 -6.51 4.81
N THR A 150 -14.66 -5.60 5.48
CA THR A 150 -13.70 -6.00 6.52
C THR A 150 -14.40 -6.70 7.68
N TYR A 151 -15.57 -6.20 8.12
CA TYR A 151 -16.33 -6.86 9.17
C TYR A 151 -16.78 -8.28 8.76
N LYS A 152 -17.30 -8.45 7.54
CA LYS A 152 -17.69 -9.76 7.00
C LYS A 152 -16.49 -10.72 6.92
N ILE A 153 -15.31 -10.25 6.50
CA ILE A 153 -14.07 -11.05 6.48
C ILE A 153 -13.68 -11.51 7.88
N PHE A 154 -13.77 -10.62 8.88
CA PHE A 154 -13.46 -10.95 10.27
C PHE A 154 -14.43 -11.99 10.84
N GLN A 155 -15.70 -11.98 10.44
CA GLN A 155 -16.66 -13.02 10.77
C GLN A 155 -16.34 -14.35 10.06
N GLU A 156 -16.11 -14.31 8.74
CA GLU A 156 -15.86 -15.48 7.89
C GLU A 156 -14.62 -16.27 8.36
N ARG A 157 -13.57 -15.55 8.79
CA ARG A 157 -12.33 -16.13 9.31
C ARG A 157 -12.33 -16.38 10.82
N PHE A 158 -13.46 -16.15 11.50
CA PHE A 158 -13.60 -16.26 12.96
C PHE A 158 -12.63 -15.39 13.80
N LEU A 159 -12.02 -14.36 13.21
CA LEU A 159 -10.99 -13.53 13.84
C LEU A 159 -11.50 -12.77 15.07
N LEU A 160 -12.77 -12.36 15.05
CA LEU A 160 -13.41 -11.73 16.22
C LEU A 160 -13.35 -12.65 17.45
N ARG A 161 -13.64 -13.93 17.25
CA ARG A 161 -13.64 -14.93 18.32
C ARG A 161 -12.21 -15.29 18.72
N THR A 162 -11.34 -15.53 17.75
CA THR A 162 -9.94 -15.93 17.99
C THR A 162 -9.20 -14.91 18.86
N TYR A 163 -9.42 -13.61 18.61
CA TYR A 163 -8.74 -12.52 19.31
C TYR A 163 -9.61 -11.78 20.35
N ALA A 164 -10.78 -12.33 20.68
CA ALA A 164 -11.73 -11.72 21.63
C ALA A 164 -12.02 -10.24 21.33
N ILE A 165 -12.20 -9.92 20.03
CA ILE A 165 -12.51 -8.57 19.57
C ILE A 165 -14.03 -8.39 19.66
N GLU A 166 -14.45 -7.47 20.52
CA GLU A 166 -15.85 -7.08 20.61
C GLU A 166 -16.33 -6.49 19.26
N PRO A 167 -17.42 -6.99 18.66
CA PRO A 167 -17.88 -6.54 17.34
C PRO A 167 -18.09 -5.03 17.25
N HIS A 168 -18.64 -4.41 18.30
CA HIS A 168 -18.85 -2.97 18.35
C HIS A 168 -17.54 -2.19 18.29
N THR A 169 -16.48 -2.70 18.91
CA THR A 169 -15.14 -2.08 18.90
C THR A 169 -14.57 -2.09 17.49
N LEU A 170 -14.65 -3.23 16.79
CA LEU A 170 -14.17 -3.32 15.41
C LEU A 170 -14.97 -2.40 14.48
N ILE A 171 -16.31 -2.43 14.55
CA ILE A 171 -17.16 -1.58 13.70
C ILE A 171 -16.88 -0.10 13.96
N SER A 172 -16.75 0.32 15.23
CA SER A 172 -16.44 1.72 15.56
C SER A 172 -15.09 2.17 14.99
N TYR A 173 -14.09 1.29 15.05
CA TYR A 173 -12.78 1.52 14.45
C TYR A 173 -12.88 1.63 12.92
N LEU A 174 -13.56 0.68 12.26
CA LEU A 174 -13.69 0.65 10.81
C LEU A 174 -14.47 1.85 10.25
N LEU A 175 -15.54 2.27 10.93
CA LEU A 175 -16.28 3.48 10.56
C LEU A 175 -15.37 4.72 10.60
N THR A 176 -14.56 4.84 11.64
CA THR A 176 -13.59 5.94 11.77
C THR A 176 -12.52 5.84 10.69
N LEU A 177 -11.94 4.66 10.46
CA LEU A 177 -10.96 4.43 9.40
C LEU A 177 -11.51 4.84 8.02
N GLU A 178 -12.73 4.41 7.71
CA GLU A 178 -13.39 4.69 6.44
C GLU A 178 -13.71 6.18 6.27
N ASP A 179 -14.03 6.90 7.35
CA ASP A 179 -14.18 8.36 7.33
C ASP A 179 -12.87 9.11 7.02
N HIS A 180 -11.70 8.48 7.23
CA HIS A 180 -10.39 9.07 6.92
C HIS A 180 -9.88 8.74 5.51
N TYR A 181 -10.61 7.92 4.73
CA TYR A 181 -10.33 7.82 3.31
C TYR A 181 -10.84 9.07 2.58
N GLN A 182 -9.94 9.75 1.88
CA GLN A 182 -10.26 10.99 1.17
C GLN A 182 -11.12 10.71 -0.06
N GLN A 183 -11.92 11.70 -0.44
CA GLN A 183 -12.73 11.64 -1.67
C GLN A 183 -11.90 11.99 -2.90
N VAL A 184 -11.00 11.06 -3.26
CA VAL A 184 -10.14 11.14 -4.44
C VAL A 184 -10.60 10.11 -5.50
N PRO A 185 -10.24 10.27 -6.78
CA PRO A 185 -10.78 9.43 -7.86
C PRO A 185 -10.47 7.93 -7.72
N TYR A 186 -9.36 7.55 -7.08
CA TYR A 186 -8.94 6.15 -6.98
C TYR A 186 -8.61 5.70 -5.55
N HIS A 187 -7.63 6.32 -4.88
CA HIS A 187 -7.18 5.95 -3.52
C HIS A 187 -8.21 6.35 -2.42
N ASN A 188 -9.44 5.89 -2.56
CA ASN A 188 -10.57 6.14 -1.68
C ASN A 188 -11.02 4.84 -0.99
N LYS A 189 -12.07 4.92 -0.16
CA LYS A 189 -12.60 3.79 0.62
C LYS A 189 -13.01 2.58 -0.23
N ALA A 190 -13.47 2.77 -1.47
CA ALA A 190 -13.83 1.67 -2.35
C ALA A 190 -12.58 0.89 -2.78
N HIS A 191 -11.48 1.58 -3.09
CA HIS A 191 -10.20 0.94 -3.35
C HIS A 191 -9.66 0.19 -2.12
N GLY A 192 -9.70 0.81 -0.93
CA GLY A 192 -9.31 0.14 0.30
C GLY A 192 -10.12 -1.14 0.55
N ALA A 193 -11.42 -1.10 0.29
CA ALA A 193 -12.30 -2.26 0.44
C ALA A 193 -11.99 -3.38 -0.58
N ASP A 194 -11.75 -3.02 -1.83
CA ASP A 194 -11.38 -3.94 -2.92
C ASP A 194 -10.05 -4.66 -2.64
N VAL A 195 -9.02 -3.92 -2.21
CA VAL A 195 -7.73 -4.49 -1.82
C VAL A 195 -7.87 -5.39 -0.58
N CYS A 196 -8.70 -5.00 0.39
CA CYS A 196 -8.98 -5.81 1.57
C CYS A 196 -9.64 -7.15 1.21
N GLN A 197 -10.62 -7.14 0.32
CA GLN A 197 -11.30 -8.36 -0.14
C GLN A 197 -10.38 -9.22 -1.01
N SER A 198 -9.63 -8.61 -1.93
CA SER A 198 -8.66 -9.31 -2.77
C SER A 198 -7.59 -10.01 -1.93
N MET A 199 -7.06 -9.34 -0.88
CA MET A 199 -6.14 -9.95 0.07
C MET A 199 -6.76 -11.16 0.78
N HIS A 200 -8.04 -11.05 1.17
CA HIS A 200 -8.77 -12.18 1.72
C HIS A 200 -8.84 -13.37 0.74
N VAL A 201 -9.14 -13.14 -0.55
CA VAL A 201 -9.18 -14.22 -1.53
C VAL A 201 -7.80 -14.83 -1.77
N LEU A 202 -6.75 -14.00 -1.88
CA LEU A 202 -5.38 -14.48 -2.08
C LEU A 202 -4.89 -15.37 -0.93
N LEU A 203 -5.25 -15.04 0.32
CA LEU A 203 -4.93 -15.86 1.49
C LEU A 203 -5.66 -17.21 1.51
N ASN A 204 -6.71 -17.39 0.70
CA ASN A 204 -7.40 -18.67 0.51
C ASN A 204 -6.79 -19.53 -0.61
N ALA A 205 -5.71 -19.10 -1.26
CA ALA A 205 -5.05 -19.90 -2.30
C ALA A 205 -4.56 -21.23 -1.72
N SER A 206 -4.87 -22.34 -2.39
CA SER A 206 -4.53 -23.70 -1.92
C SER A 206 -3.02 -23.92 -1.74
N ALA A 207 -2.19 -23.20 -2.49
CA ALA A 207 -0.74 -23.23 -2.34
C ALA A 207 -0.24 -22.59 -1.03
N LEU A 208 -1.08 -21.83 -0.32
CA LEU A 208 -0.79 -21.13 0.92
C LEU A 208 -1.49 -21.76 2.14
N ASP A 209 -2.16 -22.90 1.95
CA ASP A 209 -2.88 -23.59 3.03
C ASP A 209 -1.92 -24.02 4.15
N GLY A 210 -2.27 -23.65 5.39
CA GLY A 210 -1.45 -23.90 6.59
C GLY A 210 -0.11 -23.15 6.66
N VAL A 211 0.17 -22.21 5.74
CA VAL A 211 1.43 -21.45 5.73
C VAL A 211 1.42 -20.34 6.77
N PHE A 212 0.29 -19.62 6.90
CA PHE A 212 0.17 -18.46 7.77
C PHE A 212 -0.57 -18.78 9.06
N THR A 213 -0.12 -18.15 10.14
CA THR A 213 -0.85 -18.10 11.41
C THR A 213 -2.06 -17.17 11.32
N ASP A 214 -3.03 -17.35 12.22
CA ASP A 214 -4.18 -16.45 12.35
C ASP A 214 -3.77 -14.97 12.53
N LEU A 215 -2.61 -14.72 13.16
CA LEU A 215 -2.12 -13.37 13.43
C LEU A 215 -1.57 -12.74 12.16
N GLU A 216 -0.85 -13.50 11.34
CA GLU A 216 -0.34 -13.04 10.04
C GLU A 216 -1.50 -12.79 9.07
N ILE A 217 -2.53 -13.65 9.08
CA ILE A 217 -3.75 -13.46 8.31
C ILE A 217 -4.47 -12.17 8.76
N MET A 218 -4.72 -11.99 10.06
CA MET A 218 -5.35 -10.77 10.57
C MET A 218 -4.52 -9.53 10.23
N SER A 219 -3.19 -9.62 10.36
CA SER A 219 -2.28 -8.51 10.05
C SER A 219 -2.32 -8.13 8.57
N ALA A 220 -2.38 -9.11 7.68
CA ALA A 220 -2.48 -8.86 6.24
C ALA A 220 -3.82 -8.22 5.85
N ILE A 221 -4.94 -8.68 6.42
CA ILE A 221 -6.27 -8.08 6.22
C ILE A 221 -6.34 -6.66 6.82
N PHE A 222 -5.75 -6.46 7.99
CA PHE A 222 -5.71 -5.14 8.61
C PHE A 222 -4.83 -4.18 7.80
N ALA A 223 -3.65 -4.62 7.38
CA ALA A 223 -2.73 -3.85 6.56
C ALA A 223 -3.38 -3.41 5.23
N SER A 224 -4.11 -4.30 4.55
CA SER A 224 -4.82 -3.94 3.32
C SER A 224 -5.94 -2.93 3.57
N ALA A 225 -6.69 -3.04 4.66
CA ALA A 225 -7.74 -2.07 5.00
C ALA A 225 -7.20 -0.65 5.25
N VAL A 226 -5.99 -0.52 5.81
CA VAL A 226 -5.40 0.79 6.21
C VAL A 226 -4.36 1.34 5.23
N HIS A 227 -3.99 0.62 4.18
CA HIS A 227 -2.77 0.93 3.41
C HIS A 227 -2.74 2.32 2.77
N ASP A 228 -3.91 2.85 2.39
CA ASP A 228 -4.08 4.12 1.67
C ASP A 228 -4.95 5.13 2.43
N VAL A 229 -5.15 4.93 3.74
CA VAL A 229 -5.89 5.91 4.55
C VAL A 229 -5.23 7.29 4.48
N ASP A 230 -6.05 8.33 4.33
CA ASP A 230 -5.61 9.74 4.18
C ASP A 230 -4.75 10.04 2.93
N HIS A 231 -4.82 9.21 1.89
CA HIS A 231 -4.08 9.45 0.64
C HIS A 231 -4.61 10.69 -0.12
N PRO A 232 -3.75 11.66 -0.54
CA PRO A 232 -4.19 12.95 -1.09
C PRO A 232 -4.59 12.92 -2.58
N GLY A 233 -4.30 11.83 -3.30
CA GLY A 233 -4.61 11.66 -4.72
C GLY A 233 -3.38 11.38 -5.55
#